data_AF-A0A3B0PG80-F1
#
_entry.id   AF-A0A3B0PG80-F1
#
_cell.length_a   1.000
_cell.length_b   1.000
_cell.length_c   1.000
_cell.angle_alpha   90.00
_cell.angle_beta   90.00
_cell.angle_gamma   90.00
#
_symmetry.space_group_name_H-M   'P 1'
#
loop_
_entity.id
_entity.type
_entity.pdbx_description
1 polymer ?
#
loop_
_entity_poly.entity_id
_entity_poly.type
_entity_poly.pdbx_seq_one_letter_code
_entity_poly.pdbx_strand_id
1 'polypeptide(L)'
;MLGHDDPTTIKMLEDLTKISVKQIPKFDKEVMKLFYTTESLGIEPSMIDNETTGAYGLPEFGTSFVRGMLKEAQPRTFNDLILLSGLSHGTNVW
;
A
#
# COMPACT_ATOMS: atom_id res chain seq x y z
N MET A 1 20.56 15.23 6.93
CA MET A 1 20.17 14.05 6.15
C MET A 1 19.17 13.26 6.98
N LEU A 2 18.00 12.94 6.44
CA LEU A 2 17.05 12.04 7.09
C LEU A 2 17.32 10.62 6.59
N GLY A 3 17.38 9.64 7.49
CA GLY A 3 17.42 8.22 7.13
C GLY A 3 16.00 7.71 6.91
N HIS A 4 15.79 6.88 5.89
CA HIS A 4 14.50 6.25 5.60
C HIS A 4 14.75 4.85 5.01
N ASP A 5 13.86 3.90 5.29
CA ASP A 5 14.01 2.51 4.84
C ASP A 5 13.52 2.32 3.39
N ASP A 6 12.53 3.08 2.92
CA ASP A 6 12.02 2.99 1.55
C ASP A 6 13.11 3.04 0.46
N PRO A 7 14.05 4.01 0.43
CA PRO A 7 15.12 4.01 -0.57
C PRO A 7 15.97 2.73 -0.53
N THR A 8 16.22 2.19 0.66
CA THR A 8 16.99 0.94 0.85
C THR A 8 16.23 -0.26 0.31
N THR A 9 14.94 -0.39 0.64
CA THR A 9 14.06 -1.47 0.18
C THR A 9 13.88 -1.42 -1.34
N ILE A 10 13.62 -0.24 -1.92
CA ILE A 10 13.49 -0.06 -3.38
C ILE A 10 14.80 -0.44 -4.07
N LYS A 11 15.94 0.00 -3.54
CA LYS A 11 17.25 -0.33 -4.12
C LYS A 11 17.50 -1.85 -4.12
N MET A 12 17.18 -2.52 -3.02
CA MET A 12 17.27 -3.98 -2.93
C MET A 12 16.36 -4.67 -3.96
N LEU A 13 15.12 -4.20 -4.14
CA LEU A 13 14.20 -4.74 -5.15
C LEU A 13 14.72 -4.54 -6.58
N GLU A 14 15.26 -3.36 -6.92
CA GLU A 14 15.91 -3.13 -8.22
C GLU A 14 17.09 -4.10 -8.43
N ASP A 15 17.92 -4.30 -7.41
CA ASP A 15 19.10 -5.15 -7.49
C ASP A 15 18.74 -6.64 -7.64
N LEU A 16 17.64 -7.10 -7.04
CA LEU A 16 17.16 -8.48 -7.14
C LEU A 16 16.42 -8.75 -8.46
N THR A 17 15.52 -7.85 -8.86
CA THR A 17 14.65 -8.05 -10.04
C THR A 17 15.30 -7.60 -11.35
N LYS A 18 16.34 -6.75 -11.27
CA LYS A 18 16.96 -6.03 -12.40
C LYS A 18 15.98 -5.11 -13.15
N ILE A 19 14.84 -4.78 -12.53
CA ILE A 19 13.86 -3.84 -13.07
C ILE A 19 14.12 -2.48 -12.41
N SER A 20 14.24 -1.43 -13.22
CA SER A 20 14.38 -0.08 -12.66
C SER A 20 13.04 0.45 -12.17
N VAL A 21 13.03 1.13 -11.01
CA VAL A 21 11.87 1.80 -10.43
C VAL A 21 11.24 2.80 -11.40
N LYS A 22 12.04 3.41 -12.31
CA LYS A 22 11.55 4.35 -13.33
C LYS A 22 10.65 3.69 -14.39
N GLN A 23 10.71 2.37 -14.50
CA GLN A 23 9.90 1.60 -15.45
C GLN A 23 8.57 1.14 -14.84
N ILE A 24 8.39 1.29 -13.52
CA ILE A 24 7.19 0.82 -12.84
C ILE A 24 5.99 1.71 -13.22
N PRO A 25 4.87 1.11 -13.67
CA PRO A 25 3.66 1.86 -13.99
C PRO A 25 3.09 2.55 -12.74
N LYS A 26 2.75 3.84 -12.88
CA LYS A 26 2.25 4.67 -11.77
C LYS A 26 0.81 4.33 -11.34
N PHE A 27 0.03 3.73 -12.23
CA PHE A 27 -1.42 3.51 -12.07
C PHE A 27 -1.82 2.09 -12.45
N ASP A 28 -1.02 1.11 -12.06
CA ASP A 28 -1.33 -0.30 -12.31
C ASP A 28 -2.57 -0.74 -11.52
N LYS A 29 -3.52 -1.37 -12.22
CA LYS A 29 -4.80 -1.77 -11.62
C LYS A 29 -4.65 -2.90 -10.60
N GLU A 30 -3.71 -3.81 -10.81
CA GLU A 30 -3.45 -4.92 -9.88
C GLU A 30 -2.72 -4.44 -8.63
N VAL A 31 -1.84 -3.44 -8.77
CA VAL A 31 -1.25 -2.76 -7.60
C VAL A 31 -2.32 -1.99 -6.83
N MET A 32 -3.21 -1.28 -7.51
CA MET A 32 -4.31 -0.55 -6.87
C MET A 32 -5.25 -1.46 -6.06
N LYS A 33 -5.46 -2.70 -6.51
CA LYS A 33 -6.28 -3.68 -5.77
C LYS A 33 -5.76 -3.96 -4.37
N LEU A 34 -4.45 -3.90 -4.13
CA LEU A 34 -3.87 -4.12 -2.80
C LEU A 34 -4.46 -3.21 -1.73
N PHE A 35 -4.94 -2.03 -2.11
CA PHE A 35 -5.50 -1.04 -1.17
C PHE A 35 -6.97 -1.28 -0.82
N TYR A 36 -7.65 -2.26 -1.42
CA TYR A 36 -9.07 -2.52 -1.14
C TYR A 36 -9.51 -4.00 -1.21
N THR A 37 -8.69 -4.91 -1.73
CA THR A 37 -8.98 -6.35 -1.85
C THR A 37 -7.69 -7.19 -1.79
N THR A 38 -7.81 -8.50 -1.58
CA THR A 38 -6.71 -9.49 -1.66
C THR A 38 -6.60 -10.14 -3.04
N GLU A 39 -7.49 -9.82 -3.98
CA GLU A 39 -7.57 -10.48 -5.30
C GLU A 39 -6.24 -10.50 -6.07
N SER A 40 -5.47 -9.40 -6.08
CA SER A 40 -4.21 -9.34 -6.81
C SER A 40 -3.09 -10.18 -6.20
N LEU A 41 -3.26 -10.61 -4.95
CA LEU A 41 -2.37 -11.57 -4.29
C LEU A 41 -2.79 -13.02 -4.54
N GLY A 42 -3.99 -13.27 -5.07
CA GLY A 42 -4.51 -14.62 -5.31
C GLY A 42 -4.77 -15.42 -4.03
N ILE A 43 -5.08 -14.74 -2.92
CA ILE A 43 -5.34 -15.35 -1.61
C ILE A 43 -6.72 -14.95 -1.07
N GLU A 44 -7.28 -15.82 -0.24
CA GLU A 44 -8.50 -15.52 0.51
C GLU A 44 -8.17 -14.75 1.80
N PRO A 45 -8.99 -13.79 2.23
CA PRO A 45 -8.81 -13.05 3.48
C PRO A 45 -8.56 -13.94 4.71
N SER A 46 -9.21 -15.11 4.75
CA SER A 46 -9.06 -16.10 5.84
C SER A 46 -7.64 -16.64 6.01
N MET A 47 -6.78 -16.51 5.00
CA MET A 47 -5.38 -16.90 5.06
C MET A 47 -4.49 -15.86 5.76
N ILE A 48 -5.00 -14.64 5.99
CA ILE A 48 -4.26 -13.51 6.58
C ILE A 48 -5.09 -12.81 7.67
N ASP A 49 -5.62 -13.59 8.61
CA ASP A 49 -6.40 -13.12 9.77
C ASP A 49 -7.68 -12.35 9.39
N ASN A 50 -8.34 -12.77 8.30
CA ASN A 50 -9.52 -12.12 7.72
C ASN A 50 -9.27 -10.66 7.30
N GLU A 51 -8.02 -10.29 7.02
CA GLU A 51 -7.70 -9.01 6.40
C GLU A 51 -8.22 -8.98 4.96
N THR A 52 -9.02 -7.97 4.64
CA THR A 52 -9.69 -7.84 3.34
C THR A 52 -8.91 -6.99 2.35
N THR A 53 -7.81 -6.35 2.76
CA THR A 53 -6.90 -5.59 1.89
C THR A 53 -5.57 -6.32 1.70
N GLY A 54 -4.89 -6.08 0.59
CA GLY A 54 -3.51 -6.54 0.36
C GLY A 54 -2.44 -5.63 0.95
N ALA A 55 -2.78 -4.76 1.91
CA ALA A 55 -1.90 -3.66 2.35
C ALA A 55 -0.85 -4.06 3.41
N TYR A 56 -0.81 -5.31 3.86
CA TYR A 56 0.21 -5.75 4.81
C TYR A 56 1.63 -5.52 4.29
N GLY A 57 2.48 -4.93 5.13
CA GLY A 57 3.88 -4.65 4.80
C GLY A 57 4.10 -3.43 3.89
N LEU A 58 3.02 -2.77 3.42
CA LEU A 58 3.16 -1.51 2.70
C LEU A 58 3.54 -0.38 3.67
N PRO A 59 4.55 0.45 3.35
CA PRO A 59 4.87 1.64 4.13
C PRO A 59 3.62 2.52 4.30
N GLU A 60 3.42 3.06 5.51
CA GLU A 60 2.25 3.83 5.95
C GLU A 60 0.91 3.06 5.95
N PHE A 61 0.52 2.48 4.82
CA PHE A 61 -0.75 1.80 4.61
C PHE A 61 -0.87 0.45 5.33
N GLY A 62 0.25 -0.15 5.70
CA GLY A 62 0.32 -1.44 6.39
C GLY A 62 0.09 -1.37 7.90
N THR A 63 -0.25 -0.21 8.47
CA THR A 63 -0.63 -0.12 9.89
C THR A 63 -2.08 -0.55 10.11
N SER A 64 -2.42 -1.03 11.32
CA SER A 64 -3.79 -1.43 11.64
C SER A 64 -4.80 -0.28 11.47
N PHE A 65 -4.39 0.93 11.85
CA PHE A 65 -5.19 2.14 11.71
C PHE A 65 -5.49 2.45 10.24
N VAL A 66 -4.46 2.54 9.39
CA VAL A 66 -4.66 2.90 7.98
C VAL A 66 -5.38 1.79 7.22
N ARG A 67 -5.16 0.50 7.54
CA ARG A 67 -6.00 -0.58 6.98
C ARG A 67 -7.47 -0.46 7.38
N GLY A 68 -7.78 0.05 8.56
CA GLY A 68 -9.15 0.41 8.95
C GLY A 68 -9.74 1.47 8.01
N MET A 69 -8.99 2.54 7.75
CA MET A 69 -9.39 3.59 6.80
C MET A 69 -9.61 3.04 5.38
N LEU A 70 -8.73 2.15 4.91
CA LEU A 70 -8.84 1.52 3.59
C LEU A 70 -10.10 0.66 3.46
N LYS A 71 -10.45 -0.09 4.51
CA LYS A 71 -11.67 -0.90 4.55
C LYS A 71 -12.93 -0.05 4.43
N GLU A 72 -12.94 1.12 5.07
CA GLU A 72 -14.07 2.06 5.01
C GLU A 72 -14.14 2.81 3.68
N ALA A 73 -13.01 3.38 3.23
CA ALA A 73 -12.97 4.28 2.07
C ALA A 73 -12.95 3.55 0.72
N GLN A 74 -12.46 2.30 0.65
CA GLN A 74 -12.40 1.48 -0.57
C GLN A 74 -11.83 2.23 -1.79
N PRO A 75 -10.61 2.78 -1.70
CA PRO A 75 -10.04 3.67 -2.72
C PRO A 75 -9.92 2.99 -4.09
N ARG A 76 -10.23 3.72 -5.17
CA ARG A 76 -10.19 3.19 -6.55
C ARG A 76 -9.18 3.91 -7.42
N THR A 77 -8.71 5.08 -6.98
CA THR A 77 -7.78 5.91 -7.73
C THR A 77 -6.55 6.25 -6.90
N PHE A 78 -5.46 6.61 -7.57
CA PHE A 78 -4.26 7.11 -6.91
C PHE A 78 -4.53 8.41 -6.12
N ASN A 79 -5.47 9.23 -6.60
CA ASN A 79 -5.86 10.44 -5.89
C ASN A 79 -6.50 10.13 -4.54
N ASP A 80 -7.30 9.07 -4.44
CA ASP A 80 -7.89 8.62 -3.18
C ASP A 80 -6.79 8.24 -2.17
N LEU A 81 -5.71 7.60 -2.63
CA LEU A 81 -4.56 7.25 -1.79
C LEU A 81 -3.82 8.48 -1.28
N ILE A 82 -3.67 9.53 -2.11
CA ILE A 82 -3.08 10.80 -1.67
C ILE A 82 -3.92 11.41 -0.55
N LEU A 83 -5.25 11.46 -0.73
CA LEU A 83 -6.16 12.02 0.27
C LEU A 83 -6.12 11.22 1.58
N LEU A 84 -6.17 9.88 1.50
CA LEU A 84 -6.09 9.00 2.67
C LEU A 84 -4.73 9.11 3.38
N SER A 85 -3.62 9.23 2.63
CA SER A 85 -2.31 9.46 3.22
C SER A 85 -2.29 10.76 4.04
N GLY A 86 -2.88 11.84 3.53
CA GLY A 86 -3.04 13.08 4.28
C GLY A 86 -3.92 12.95 5.53
N LEU A 87 -5.03 12.21 5.43
CA LEU A 87 -5.95 12.02 6.56
C LEU A 87 -5.39 11.08 7.64
N SER A 88 -4.53 10.14 7.26
CA SER A 88 -3.94 9.17 8.19
C SER A 88 -2.86 9.75 9.11
N HIS A 89 -2.34 10.94 8.78
CA HIS A 89 -1.22 11.57 9.48
C HIS A 89 -1.69 12.77 10.31
N GLY A 90 -2.13 12.50 11.54
CA GLY A 90 -2.44 13.54 12.52
C GLY A 90 -3.46 13.07 13.54
N THR A 91 -3.29 13.48 14.79
CA THR A 91 -4.23 13.16 15.87
C THR A 91 -5.58 13.83 15.61
N ASN A 92 -6.67 13.04 15.59
CA ASN A 92 -8.05 13.48 15.33
C ASN A 92 -8.30 14.08 13.93
N VAL A 93 -7.55 13.65 12.91
CA VAL A 93 -7.80 14.04 11.51
C VAL A 93 -8.79 13.08 10.83
N TRP A 94 -8.69 11.80 11.18
CA TRP A 94 -9.64 10.72 10.89
C TRP A 94 -10.22 10.22 12.22
#